data_AF-A0A2S6TJX5-F1
#
_entry.id   AF-A0A2S6TJX5-F1
#
_cell.length_a   1.000
_cell.length_b   1.000
_cell.length_c   1.000
_cell.angle_alpha   90.00
_cell.angle_beta   90.00
_cell.angle_gamma   90.00
#
_symmetry.space_group_name_H-M   'P 1'
#
loop_
_entity.id
_entity.type
_entity.pdbx_description
1 polymer ?
#
loop_
_entity_poly.entity_id
_entity_poly.type
_entity_poly.pdbx_seq_one_letter_code
_entity_poly.pdbx_strand_id
1 'polypeptide(L)'
;MRFLSLVLALAVLASPVGAQADQTSPELDGLFERLKTTFGVAETAAVEAAIWTIWLHQGTAEIDRDMALGIAAINEGAYRRSLSYFDRMVRAAPDFA
;
A
#
# COMPACT_ATOMS: atom_id res chain seq x y z
N MET A 1 5.25 17.72 38.33
CA MET A 1 4.46 18.53 37.36
C MET A 1 5.26 18.83 36.09
N ARG A 2 6.36 19.59 36.12
CA ARG A 2 7.15 19.96 34.90
C ARG A 2 7.69 18.76 34.10
N PHE A 3 8.15 17.71 34.78
CA PHE A 3 8.65 16.48 34.14
C PHE A 3 7.53 15.68 33.44
N LEU A 4 6.34 15.65 34.06
CA LEU A 4 5.16 14.99 33.49
C LEU A 4 4.66 15.74 32.25
N SER A 5 4.70 17.08 32.26
CA SER A 5 4.40 17.92 31.11
C SER A 5 5.39 17.72 29.95
N LEU A 6 6.66 17.49 30.24
CA LEU A 6 7.69 17.23 29.23
C LEU A 6 7.54 15.85 28.58
N VAL A 7 7.21 14.83 29.38
CA VAL A 7 6.93 13.47 28.87
C VAL A 7 5.67 13.47 28.00
N LEU A 8 4.62 14.20 28.41
CA LEU A 8 3.38 14.30 27.64
C LEU A 8 3.58 15.05 26.31
N ALA A 9 4.40 16.11 26.29
CA ALA A 9 4.74 16.85 25.08
C ALA A 9 5.59 16.01 24.09
N LEU A 10 6.49 15.17 24.60
CA LEU A 10 7.30 14.27 23.77
C LEU A 10 6.46 13.12 23.18
N ALA A 11 5.47 12.64 23.91
CA ALA A 11 4.56 11.59 23.44
C ALA A 11 3.65 12.06 22.28
N VAL A 12 3.23 13.34 22.27
CA VAL A 12 2.43 13.91 21.17
C VAL A 12 3.23 14.04 19.87
N LEU A 13 4.54 14.26 19.95
CA LEU A 13 5.45 14.32 18.79
C LEU A 13 5.85 12.94 18.26
N ALA A 14 5.67 11.88 19.05
CA ALA A 14 5.99 10.51 18.68
C ALA A 14 4.79 9.74 18.11
N SER A 15 3.61 10.35 18.06
CA SER A 15 2.49 9.79 17.31
C SER A 15 2.93 9.66 15.85
N PRO A 16 2.94 8.46 15.25
CA PRO A 16 3.04 8.37 13.82
C PRO A 16 1.81 9.13 13.32
N VAL A 17 2.02 10.31 12.74
CA VAL A 17 1.04 10.88 11.81
C VAL A 17 0.93 9.77 10.78
N GLY A 18 -0.13 8.98 10.89
CA GLY A 18 -0.27 7.75 10.13
C GLY A 18 -0.10 8.13 8.68
N ALA A 19 0.97 7.64 8.06
CA ALA A 19 0.91 7.43 6.63
C ALA A 19 -0.31 6.53 6.47
N GLN A 20 -1.41 7.07 5.93
CA GLN A 20 -2.50 6.23 5.48
C GLN A 20 -1.96 5.51 4.25
N ALA A 21 -1.26 4.44 4.54
CA ALA A 21 -0.67 3.55 3.57
C ALA A 21 -1.72 2.62 2.94
N ASP A 22 -2.96 3.10 2.87
CA ASP A 22 -4.11 2.34 2.42
C ASP A 22 -4.70 3.08 1.22
N GLN A 23 -4.62 2.44 0.06
CA GLN A 23 -5.34 2.85 -1.13
C GLN A 23 -6.84 3.02 -0.80
N THR A 24 -7.41 4.20 -1.02
CA THR A 24 -8.77 4.54 -0.56
C THR A 24 -9.87 4.28 -1.60
N SER A 25 -9.65 3.41 -2.57
CA SER A 25 -10.67 3.06 -3.57
C SER A 25 -11.84 2.34 -2.87
N PRO A 26 -13.08 2.88 -2.94
CA PRO A 26 -14.23 2.30 -2.23
C PRO A 26 -14.60 0.90 -2.72
N GLU A 27 -14.16 0.52 -3.93
CA GLU A 27 -14.35 -0.81 -4.50
C GLU A 27 -13.53 -1.89 -3.78
N LEU A 28 -12.39 -1.52 -3.17
CA LEU A 28 -11.48 -2.47 -2.52
C LEU A 28 -12.10 -3.13 -1.30
N ASP A 29 -12.87 -2.40 -0.49
CA ASP A 29 -13.52 -2.94 0.71
C ASP A 29 -14.40 -4.14 0.37
N GLY A 30 -15.25 -3.99 -0.66
CA GLY A 30 -16.12 -5.06 -1.14
C GLY A 30 -15.35 -6.25 -1.71
N LEU A 31 -14.26 -5.99 -2.42
CA LEU A 31 -13.40 -7.05 -2.98
C LEU A 31 -12.67 -7.83 -1.90
N PHE A 32 -12.17 -7.17 -0.85
CA PHE A 32 -11.52 -7.85 0.28
C PHE A 32 -12.52 -8.69 1.08
N GLU A 33 -13.72 -8.20 1.33
CA GLU A 33 -14.78 -9.01 1.95
C GLU A 33 -15.18 -10.22 1.09
N ARG A 34 -15.21 -10.04 -0.23
CA ARG A 34 -15.46 -11.14 -1.16
C ARG A 34 -14.34 -12.17 -1.14
N LEU A 35 -13.09 -11.74 -1.10
CA LEU A 35 -11.92 -12.62 -1.07
C LEU A 35 -11.93 -13.54 0.16
N LYS A 36 -12.37 -13.03 1.32
CA LYS A 36 -12.50 -13.81 2.58
C LYS A 36 -13.56 -14.92 2.52
N THR A 37 -14.57 -14.76 1.67
CA THR A 37 -15.77 -15.62 1.63
C THR A 37 -15.84 -16.51 0.40
N THR A 38 -14.92 -16.34 -0.54
CA THR A 38 -14.86 -17.11 -1.78
C THR A 38 -14.10 -18.44 -1.58
N PHE A 39 -14.65 -19.52 -2.10
CA PHE A 39 -14.08 -20.88 -1.96
C PHE A 39 -13.71 -21.53 -3.31
N GLY A 40 -14.14 -20.94 -4.43
CA GLY A 40 -13.85 -21.45 -5.77
C GLY A 40 -12.58 -20.83 -6.34
N VAL A 41 -11.63 -21.66 -6.79
CA VAL A 41 -10.34 -21.21 -7.35
C VAL A 41 -10.49 -20.13 -8.43
N ALA A 42 -11.48 -20.29 -9.32
CA ALA A 42 -11.74 -19.32 -10.39
C ALA A 42 -12.27 -17.97 -9.86
N GLU A 43 -13.15 -17.99 -8.84
CA GLU A 43 -13.66 -16.76 -8.23
C GLU A 43 -12.55 -16.08 -7.41
N THR A 44 -11.74 -16.85 -6.68
CA THR A 44 -10.59 -16.31 -5.92
C THR A 44 -9.64 -15.57 -6.85
N ALA A 45 -9.24 -16.19 -7.97
CA ALA A 45 -8.35 -15.58 -8.94
C ALA A 45 -8.96 -14.33 -9.58
N ALA A 46 -10.27 -14.32 -9.85
CA ALA A 46 -10.95 -13.16 -10.41
C ALA A 46 -11.01 -11.99 -9.43
N VAL A 47 -11.31 -12.25 -8.16
CA VAL A 47 -11.34 -11.22 -7.10
C VAL A 47 -9.93 -10.66 -6.87
N GLU A 48 -8.92 -11.53 -6.80
CA GLU A 48 -7.52 -11.12 -6.67
C GLU A 48 -7.07 -10.25 -7.83
N ALA A 49 -7.39 -10.63 -9.08
CA ALA A 49 -7.07 -9.85 -10.26
C ALA A 49 -7.73 -8.45 -10.25
N ALA A 50 -8.95 -8.33 -9.73
CA ALA A 50 -9.63 -7.05 -9.60
C ALA A 50 -8.92 -6.13 -8.60
N ILE A 51 -8.49 -6.67 -7.45
CA ILE A 51 -7.71 -5.92 -6.45
C ILE A 51 -6.40 -5.40 -7.07
N TRP A 52 -5.65 -6.27 -7.77
CA TRP A 52 -4.42 -5.86 -8.46
C TRP A 52 -4.67 -4.80 -9.53
N THR A 53 -5.76 -4.91 -10.30
CA THR A 53 -6.11 -3.93 -11.34
C THR A 53 -6.29 -2.54 -10.74
N ILE A 54 -6.98 -2.43 -9.60
CA ILE A 54 -7.15 -1.16 -8.90
C ILE A 54 -5.78 -0.64 -8.43
N TRP A 55 -4.98 -1.50 -7.80
CA TRP A 55 -3.65 -1.11 -7.32
C TRP A 55 -2.67 -0.67 -8.42
N LEU A 56 -2.81 -1.19 -9.65
CA LEU A 56 -1.91 -0.89 -10.75
C LEU A 56 -2.29 0.36 -11.57
N HIS A 57 -3.49 0.92 -11.37
CA HIS A 57 -4.07 1.91 -12.30
C HIS A 57 -4.78 3.10 -11.64
N GLN A 58 -4.56 3.34 -10.35
CA GLN A 58 -5.16 4.47 -9.63
C GLN A 58 -4.13 5.54 -9.25
N GLY A 59 -2.85 5.35 -9.57
CA GLY A 59 -1.79 6.31 -9.31
C GLY A 59 -1.61 7.32 -10.44
N THR A 60 -0.52 8.10 -10.37
CA THR A 60 0.00 8.80 -11.56
C THR A 60 0.72 7.80 -12.48
N ALA A 61 0.98 8.19 -13.72
CA ALA A 61 1.74 7.35 -14.65
C ALA A 61 3.11 6.92 -14.09
N GLU A 62 3.74 7.77 -13.27
CA GLU A 62 5.00 7.44 -12.59
C GLU A 62 4.82 6.40 -11.48
N ILE A 63 3.75 6.50 -10.69
CA ILE A 63 3.40 5.56 -9.63
C ILE A 63 3.10 4.18 -10.23
N ASP A 64 2.23 4.14 -11.24
CA ASP A 64 1.85 2.89 -11.93
C ASP A 64 3.07 2.22 -12.58
N ARG A 65 3.97 3.01 -13.19
CA ARG A 65 5.22 2.50 -13.75
C ARG A 65 6.13 1.92 -12.68
N ASP A 66 6.35 2.64 -11.58
CA ASP A 66 7.22 2.19 -10.51
C ASP A 66 6.64 0.94 -9.81
N MET A 67 5.32 0.83 -9.66
CA MET A 67 4.64 -0.40 -9.22
C MET A 67 4.94 -1.58 -10.16
N ALA A 68 4.74 -1.41 -11.46
CA ALA A 68 4.99 -2.45 -12.46
C ALA A 68 6.47 -2.90 -12.47
N LEU A 69 7.41 -1.96 -12.37
CA LEU A 69 8.85 -2.26 -12.30
C LEU A 69 9.23 -2.96 -10.98
N GLY A 70 8.59 -2.58 -9.88
CA GLY A 70 8.75 -3.24 -8.58
C GLY A 70 8.35 -4.71 -8.62
N ILE A 71 7.19 -5.01 -9.21
CA ILE A 71 6.68 -6.38 -9.40
C ILE A 71 7.58 -7.19 -10.34
N ALA A 72 7.99 -6.61 -11.48
CA ALA A 72 8.91 -7.28 -12.40
C ALA A 72 10.23 -7.66 -11.71
N ALA A 73 10.78 -6.76 -10.87
CA ALA A 73 11.98 -7.02 -10.11
C ALA A 73 11.80 -8.12 -9.04
N ILE A 74 10.61 -8.28 -8.44
CA ILE A 74 10.32 -9.44 -7.56
C ILE A 74 10.41 -10.74 -8.35
N ASN A 75 9.77 -10.78 -9.52
CA ASN A 75 9.73 -11.96 -10.38
C ASN A 75 11.12 -12.38 -10.88
N GLU A 76 12.05 -11.44 -10.98
CA GLU A 76 13.46 -11.68 -11.31
C GLU A 76 14.33 -12.05 -10.09
N GLY A 77 13.79 -12.04 -8.86
CA GLY A 77 14.55 -12.21 -7.61
C GLY A 77 15.42 -10.99 -7.25
N ALA A 78 15.21 -9.85 -7.91
CA ALA A 78 15.98 -8.63 -7.73
C ALA A 78 15.40 -7.71 -6.63
N TYR A 79 15.28 -8.24 -5.41
CA TYR A 79 14.56 -7.58 -4.30
C TYR A 79 15.08 -6.17 -3.95
N ARG A 80 16.40 -5.93 -4.02
CA ARG A 80 16.95 -4.58 -3.80
C ARG A 80 16.48 -3.56 -4.84
N ARG A 81 16.37 -3.98 -6.11
CA ARG A 81 15.83 -3.12 -7.17
C ARG A 81 14.34 -2.89 -6.95
N SER A 82 13.60 -3.95 -6.62
CA SER A 82 12.17 -3.87 -6.30
C SER A 82 11.89 -2.84 -5.20
N LEU A 83 12.59 -2.93 -4.06
CA LEU A 83 12.50 -1.97 -2.96
C LEU A 83 12.77 -0.53 -3.42
N SER A 84 13.75 -0.32 -4.30
CA SER A 84 14.04 1.03 -4.79
C SER A 84 12.90 1.65 -5.62
N TYR A 85 12.08 0.83 -6.27
CA TYR A 85 10.89 1.30 -6.99
C TYR A 85 9.77 1.66 -6.00
N PHE A 86 9.47 0.77 -5.05
CA PHE A 86 8.45 1.02 -4.03
C PHE A 86 8.79 2.21 -3.12
N ASP A 87 10.06 2.38 -2.75
CA ASP A 87 10.54 3.54 -2.00
C ASP A 87 10.22 4.87 -2.70
N ARG A 88 10.37 4.92 -4.03
CA ARG A 88 10.04 6.13 -4.80
C ARG A 88 8.55 6.37 -4.79
N MET A 89 7.77 5.31 -4.89
CA MET A 89 6.31 5.35 -4.85
C MET A 89 5.80 5.95 -3.53
N VAL A 90 6.25 5.42 -2.39
CA VAL A 90 5.88 5.92 -1.05
C VAL A 90 6.34 7.37 -0.84
N ARG A 91 7.51 7.76 -1.36
CA ARG A 91 7.97 9.16 -1.28
C ARG A 91 7.17 10.12 -2.16
N ALA A 92 6.73 9.67 -3.32
CA ALA A 92 6.01 10.49 -4.29
C ALA A 92 4.52 10.60 -3.97
N ALA A 93 3.92 9.55 -3.44
CA ALA A 93 2.51 9.47 -3.08
C ALA A 93 2.35 8.75 -1.73
N PRO A 94 2.62 9.44 -0.60
CA PRO A 94 2.59 8.84 0.74
C PRO A 94 1.20 8.40 1.20
N ASP A 95 0.15 8.82 0.50
CA ASP A 95 -1.26 8.46 0.77
C ASP A 95 -1.81 7.45 -0.25
N PHE A 96 -0.98 6.92 -1.16
CA PHE A 96 -1.42 5.96 -2.17
C PHE A 96 -1.50 4.53 -1.62
N ALA A 97 -0.52 4.15 -0.79
CA ALA A 97 -0.32 2.82 -0.23
C ALA A 97 0.73 2.86 0.90
#